data_AF-A0A7S3GPK8-F1
#
_entry.id   AF-A0A7S3GPK8-F1
#
_cell.length_a   1.000
_cell.length_b   1.000
_cell.length_c   1.000
_cell.angle_alpha   90.00
_cell.angle_beta   90.00
_cell.angle_gamma   90.00
#
_symmetry.space_group_name_H-M   'P 1'
#
loop_
_entity.id
_entity.type
_entity.pdbx_description
1 polymer ?
#
loop_
_entity_poly.entity_id
_entity_poly.type
_entity_poly.pdbx_seq_one_letter_code
_entity_poly.pdbx_strand_id
1 'polypeptide(L)'
;MDPDVLVEGHLEIVPISHVSSILQSDEETQVEIERFQSCLRRMYETMGKSVLFLETAVHFHSRPHAHIEVVPMERGMEPEASMFFKEAFFSCDEEWAQHRKVIELSSARPLKRAVPAHFQYLAAEWGDPAATSGADKDKSKDKSKSSKAGSDAAPYGGIVHPVESEGTIDTNFCLE
;
A
#
# COMPACT_ATOMS: atom_id res chain seq x y z
N MET A 1 17.41 -18.87 -7.25
CA MET A 1 16.53 -17.76 -7.65
C MET A 1 15.15 -18.28 -7.38
N ASP A 2 14.53 -17.82 -6.30
CA ASP A 2 13.15 -18.20 -6.00
C ASP A 2 12.28 -17.73 -7.17
N PRO A 3 11.45 -18.62 -7.76
CA PRO A 3 10.71 -18.32 -8.99
C PRO A 3 9.66 -17.21 -8.80
N ASP A 4 9.33 -16.87 -7.55
CA ASP A 4 8.28 -15.93 -7.18
C ASP A 4 8.81 -14.48 -6.99
N VAL A 5 10.09 -14.24 -7.25
CA VAL A 5 10.72 -12.91 -7.11
C VAL A 5 10.46 -12.07 -8.35
N LEU A 6 9.51 -11.12 -8.26
CA LEU A 6 9.15 -10.21 -9.35
C LEU A 6 10.31 -9.32 -9.81
N VAL A 7 11.08 -8.80 -8.86
CA VAL A 7 12.19 -7.85 -9.10
C VAL A 7 13.30 -8.02 -8.06
N GLU A 8 14.50 -7.55 -8.39
CA GLU A 8 15.61 -7.55 -7.44
C GLU A 8 15.32 -6.65 -6.22
N GLY A 9 15.38 -7.27 -5.03
CA GLY A 9 15.01 -6.64 -3.77
C GLY A 9 13.55 -6.84 -3.38
N HIS A 10 12.76 -7.64 -4.11
CA HIS A 10 11.44 -8.06 -3.61
C HIS A 10 11.59 -8.78 -2.27
N LEU A 11 10.75 -8.43 -1.29
CA LEU A 11 10.65 -9.09 0.01
C LEU A 11 9.22 -9.04 0.53
N GLU A 12 8.96 -9.78 1.59
CA GLU A 12 7.65 -9.82 2.25
C GLU A 12 7.73 -9.40 3.72
N ILE A 13 6.72 -8.70 4.20
CA ILE A 13 6.47 -8.48 5.63
C ILE A 13 5.37 -9.45 6.05
N VAL A 14 5.69 -10.35 6.96
CA VAL A 14 4.76 -11.38 7.44
C VAL A 14 4.62 -11.28 8.96
N PRO A 15 3.42 -11.05 9.51
CA PRO A 15 3.19 -11.12 10.96
C PRO A 15 3.39 -12.54 11.46
N ILE A 16 3.98 -12.69 12.66
CA ILE A 16 4.21 -14.00 13.28
C ILE A 16 2.88 -14.67 13.63
N SER A 17 1.93 -13.89 14.15
CA SER A 17 0.59 -14.36 14.48
C SER A 17 -0.21 -14.65 13.22
N HIS A 18 -0.94 -15.78 13.22
CA HIS A 18 -1.82 -16.14 12.11
C HIS A 18 -3.04 -15.21 12.07
N VAL A 19 -3.06 -14.31 11.10
CA VAL A 19 -4.16 -13.39 10.78
C VAL A 19 -4.40 -13.41 9.27
N SER A 20 -5.64 -13.24 8.82
CA SER A 20 -5.95 -13.34 7.37
C SER A 20 -5.73 -12.04 6.59
N SER A 21 -5.60 -10.92 7.32
CA SER A 21 -5.20 -9.63 6.78
C SER A 21 -4.54 -8.79 7.88
N ILE A 22 -3.78 -7.77 7.48
CA ILE A 22 -3.17 -6.83 8.42
C ILE A 22 -4.24 -6.06 9.18
N LEU A 23 -5.38 -5.75 8.56
CA LEU A 23 -6.50 -5.10 9.26
C LEU A 23 -7.14 -5.98 10.35
N GLN A 24 -6.99 -7.31 10.28
CA GLN A 24 -7.44 -8.23 11.33
C GLN A 24 -6.42 -8.43 12.46
N SER A 25 -5.18 -7.95 12.28
CA SER A 25 -4.18 -7.98 13.34
C SER A 25 -4.48 -6.97 14.45
N ASP A 26 -3.87 -7.18 15.61
CA ASP A 26 -3.95 -6.24 16.73
C ASP A 26 -3.21 -4.94 16.43
N GLU A 27 -3.50 -3.89 17.21
CA GLU A 27 -2.95 -2.56 16.97
C GLU A 27 -1.43 -2.49 17.16
N GLU A 28 -0.83 -3.31 18.03
CA GLU A 28 0.62 -3.34 18.22
C GLU A 28 1.30 -3.90 16.99
N THR A 29 0.79 -5.00 16.44
CA THR A 29 1.25 -5.59 15.17
C THR A 29 1.13 -4.60 14.01
N GLN A 30 0.00 -3.88 13.89
CA GLN A 30 -0.18 -2.86 12.84
C GLN A 30 0.81 -1.71 12.94
N VAL A 31 1.18 -1.28 14.15
CA VAL A 31 2.19 -0.24 14.37
C VAL A 31 3.60 -0.75 14.05
N GLU A 32 3.89 -2.02 14.34
CA GLU A 32 5.18 -2.65 14.03
C GLU A 32 5.41 -2.74 12.51
N ILE A 33 4.54 -3.45 11.80
CA ILE A 33 3.82 -2.90 10.65
C ILE A 33 4.44 -1.71 9.89
N GLU A 34 3.79 -0.58 10.14
CA GLU A 34 4.09 0.74 9.61
C GLU A 34 5.53 1.19 9.91
N ARG A 35 6.11 0.79 11.05
CA ARG A 35 7.52 1.09 11.39
C ARG A 35 8.47 0.34 10.48
N PHE A 36 8.23 -0.94 10.20
CA PHE A 36 9.01 -1.73 9.24
C PHE A 36 8.92 -1.12 7.84
N GLN A 37 7.71 -0.80 7.36
CA GLN A 37 7.53 -0.12 6.08
C GLN A 37 8.30 1.21 6.03
N SER A 38 8.28 2.00 7.10
CA SER A 38 9.02 3.26 7.19
C SER A 38 10.54 3.07 7.11
N CYS A 39 11.07 2.04 7.75
CA CYS A 39 12.49 1.68 7.65
C CYS A 39 12.86 1.23 6.22
N LEU A 40 12.00 0.43 5.60
CA LEU A 40 12.20 -0.05 4.22
C LEU A 40 12.18 1.09 3.21
N ARG A 41 11.23 2.04 3.32
CA ARG A 41 11.21 3.26 2.49
C ARG A 41 12.55 3.98 2.52
N ARG A 42 13.08 4.23 3.73
CA ARG A 42 14.40 4.89 3.92
C ARG A 42 15.53 4.06 3.34
N MET A 43 15.51 2.74 3.53
CA MET A 43 16.52 1.84 2.98
C MET A 43 16.55 1.94 1.45
N TYR A 44 15.40 1.81 0.78
CA TYR A 44 15.31 1.89 -0.67
C TYR A 44 15.60 3.30 -1.21
N GLU A 45 15.26 4.35 -0.47
CA GLU A 45 15.62 5.71 -0.81
C GLU A 45 17.15 5.88 -0.92
N THR A 46 17.93 5.30 0.01
CA THR A 46 19.40 5.31 -0.08
C THR A 46 19.95 4.56 -1.30
N MET A 47 19.17 3.62 -1.83
CA MET A 47 19.49 2.84 -3.03
C MET A 47 19.00 3.51 -4.31
N GLY A 48 18.41 4.70 -4.23
CA GLY A 48 17.89 5.38 -5.41
C GLY A 48 16.50 4.95 -5.85
N LYS A 49 15.78 4.16 -5.04
CA LYS A 49 14.51 3.52 -5.38
C LYS A 49 13.35 4.06 -4.55
N SER A 50 12.13 3.86 -5.04
CA SER A 50 10.90 3.94 -4.26
C SER A 50 10.38 2.53 -3.98
N VAL A 51 9.28 2.42 -3.23
CA VAL A 51 8.66 1.13 -2.89
C VAL A 51 7.17 1.17 -3.06
N LEU A 52 6.66 0.08 -3.61
CA LEU A 52 5.27 -0.31 -3.63
C LEU A 52 5.02 -1.40 -2.58
N PHE A 53 4.03 -1.18 -1.72
CA PHE A 53 3.55 -2.16 -0.75
C PHE A 53 2.23 -2.73 -1.25
N LEU A 54 2.12 -4.05 -1.38
CA LEU A 54 0.90 -4.72 -1.84
C LEU A 54 0.37 -5.67 -0.76
N GLU A 55 -0.94 -5.64 -0.55
CA GLU A 55 -1.64 -6.64 0.28
C GLU A 55 -2.84 -7.20 -0.48
N THR A 56 -2.89 -8.52 -0.59
CA THR A 56 -3.98 -9.28 -1.20
C THR A 56 -4.76 -10.00 -0.10
N ALA A 57 -5.75 -9.33 0.49
CA ALA A 57 -6.55 -9.81 1.60
C ALA A 57 -7.90 -10.36 1.11
N VAL A 58 -7.87 -11.55 0.52
CA VAL A 58 -9.06 -12.21 -0.07
C VAL A 58 -9.20 -13.66 0.43
N HIS A 59 -10.30 -14.32 0.08
CA HIS A 59 -10.53 -15.75 0.36
C HIS A 59 -10.44 -16.12 1.86
N PHE A 60 -10.94 -15.28 2.77
CA PHE A 60 -10.80 -15.51 4.21
C PHE A 60 -11.33 -16.87 4.72
N HIS A 61 -12.19 -17.56 3.97
CA HIS A 61 -12.61 -18.94 4.25
C HIS A 61 -11.45 -19.96 4.25
N SER A 62 -10.43 -19.77 3.39
CA SER A 62 -9.24 -20.63 3.38
C SER A 62 -8.27 -20.30 4.53
N ARG A 63 -8.55 -19.24 5.31
CA ARG A 63 -7.72 -18.73 6.39
C ARG A 63 -6.27 -18.51 5.92
N PRO A 64 -6.05 -17.68 4.88
CA PRO A 64 -4.70 -17.37 4.43
C PRO A 64 -3.90 -16.70 5.55
N HIS A 65 -2.57 -16.74 5.46
CA HIS A 65 -1.71 -15.94 6.33
C HIS A 65 -1.43 -14.62 5.63
N ALA A 66 -1.76 -13.52 6.30
CA ALA A 66 -1.48 -12.18 5.80
C ALA A 66 0.01 -11.99 5.53
N HIS A 67 0.31 -11.26 4.46
CA HIS A 67 1.65 -10.81 4.11
C HIS A 67 1.52 -9.53 3.30
N ILE A 68 2.55 -8.69 3.35
CA ILE A 68 2.68 -7.52 2.48
C ILE A 68 3.88 -7.75 1.58
N GLU A 69 3.66 -7.74 0.27
CA GLU A 69 4.74 -7.72 -0.72
C GLU A 69 5.35 -6.33 -0.77
N VAL A 70 6.68 -6.27 -0.81
CA VAL A 70 7.46 -5.04 -0.82
C VAL A 70 8.27 -5.03 -2.11
N VAL A 71 7.74 -4.35 -3.11
CA VAL A 71 8.27 -4.33 -4.47
C VAL A 71 9.04 -3.02 -4.70
N PRO A 72 10.38 -3.07 -4.82
CA PRO A 72 11.15 -1.89 -5.18
C PRO A 72 10.83 -1.43 -6.60
N MET A 73 10.69 -0.13 -6.78
CA MET A 73 10.42 0.49 -8.08
C MET A 73 11.34 1.69 -8.31
N GLU A 74 11.45 2.12 -9.57
CA GLU A 74 12.17 3.34 -9.91
C GLU A 74 11.49 4.56 -9.27
N ARG A 75 12.29 5.55 -8.84
CA ARG A 75 11.73 6.79 -8.27
C ARG A 75 10.93 7.56 -9.32
N GLY A 76 9.82 8.13 -8.91
CA GLY A 76 8.96 8.92 -9.79
C GLY A 76 7.93 8.10 -10.55
N MET A 77 7.91 6.77 -10.38
CA MET A 77 6.94 5.86 -10.98
C MET A 77 5.61 5.76 -10.20
N GLU A 78 5.46 6.49 -9.09
CA GLU A 78 4.25 6.50 -8.28
C GLU A 78 2.99 6.97 -9.02
N PRO A 79 3.04 7.99 -9.91
CA PRO A 79 1.90 8.38 -10.76
C PRO A 79 1.47 7.26 -11.72
N GLU A 80 2.43 6.54 -12.31
CA GLU A 80 2.20 5.42 -13.22
C GLU A 80 1.61 4.24 -12.46
N ALA A 81 2.14 3.90 -11.28
CA ALA A 81 1.57 2.89 -10.40
C ALA A 81 0.12 3.25 -10.03
N SER A 82 -0.14 4.51 -9.68
CA SER A 82 -1.50 5.01 -9.42
C SER A 82 -2.42 4.79 -10.61
N MET A 83 -1.99 5.16 -11.81
CA MET A 83 -2.81 4.98 -13.02
C MET A 83 -3.05 3.49 -13.32
N PHE A 84 -2.00 2.67 -13.23
CA PHE A 84 -2.07 1.23 -13.49
C PHE A 84 -3.04 0.52 -12.54
N PHE A 85 -2.91 0.72 -11.22
CA PHE A 85 -3.80 0.07 -10.25
C PHE A 85 -5.23 0.59 -10.32
N LYS A 86 -5.45 1.87 -10.68
CA LYS A 86 -6.81 2.35 -10.99
C LYS A 86 -7.39 1.57 -12.15
N GLU A 87 -6.68 1.48 -13.26
CA GLU A 87 -7.17 0.83 -14.46
C GLU A 87 -7.40 -0.68 -14.24
N ALA A 88 -6.44 -1.36 -13.61
CA ALA A 88 -6.54 -2.77 -13.26
C ALA A 88 -7.76 -3.05 -12.36
N PHE A 89 -7.93 -2.31 -11.26
CA PHE A 89 -9.09 -2.52 -10.39
C PHE A 89 -10.41 -2.09 -11.03
N PHE A 90 -10.40 -1.16 -11.98
CA PHE A 90 -11.59 -0.83 -12.77
C PHE A 90 -11.97 -1.92 -13.77
N SER A 91 -11.00 -2.66 -14.30
CA SER A 91 -11.21 -3.69 -15.32
C SER A 91 -11.50 -5.09 -14.75
N CYS A 92 -11.10 -5.37 -13.51
CA CYS A 92 -11.31 -6.66 -12.86
C CYS A 92 -12.76 -6.95 -12.44
N ASP A 93 -13.66 -5.96 -12.40
CA ASP A 93 -14.98 -6.13 -11.78
C ASP A 93 -16.13 -6.21 -12.81
N GLU A 94 -17.08 -7.10 -12.54
CA GLU A 94 -18.31 -7.25 -13.34
C GLU A 94 -19.18 -5.98 -13.25
N GLU A 95 -19.93 -5.69 -14.31
CA GLU A 95 -20.68 -4.44 -14.53
C GLU A 95 -21.75 -4.09 -13.47
N TRP A 96 -21.88 -4.86 -12.37
CA TRP A 96 -22.99 -4.79 -11.42
C TRP A 96 -22.62 -4.63 -9.93
N ALA A 97 -21.35 -4.39 -9.58
CA ALA A 97 -20.95 -4.14 -8.19
C ALA A 97 -21.61 -2.85 -7.63
N GLN A 98 -22.10 -2.91 -6.39
CA GLN A 98 -22.89 -1.82 -5.78
C GLN A 98 -22.02 -0.72 -5.15
N HIS A 99 -20.74 -0.97 -4.87
CA HIS A 99 -19.84 -0.04 -4.19
C HIS A 99 -18.86 0.67 -5.14
N ARG A 100 -18.21 1.73 -4.67
CA ARG A 100 -17.22 2.49 -5.44
C ARG A 100 -16.02 1.59 -5.77
N LYS A 101 -15.84 1.34 -7.07
CA LYS A 101 -14.82 0.47 -7.70
C LYS A 101 -13.39 0.63 -7.17
N VAL A 102 -13.02 1.83 -6.72
CA VAL A 102 -11.67 2.16 -6.28
C VAL A 102 -11.72 3.19 -5.15
N ILE A 103 -10.99 2.95 -4.06
CA ILE A 103 -10.82 3.88 -2.94
C ILE A 103 -9.38 4.40 -2.96
N GLU A 104 -9.22 5.71 -3.12
CA GLU A 104 -7.91 6.36 -2.96
C GLU A 104 -7.57 6.54 -1.48
N LEU A 105 -6.36 6.17 -1.12
CA LEU A 105 -5.75 6.39 0.18
C LEU A 105 -4.96 7.70 0.18
N SER A 106 -4.93 8.31 1.36
CA SER A 106 -4.14 9.51 1.65
C SER A 106 -3.76 9.50 3.12
N SER A 107 -2.89 10.40 3.56
CA SER A 107 -2.51 10.46 4.98
C SER A 107 -3.71 10.77 5.89
N ALA A 108 -4.75 11.44 5.38
CA ALA A 108 -6.00 11.70 6.12
C ALA A 108 -6.95 10.49 6.16
N ARG A 109 -6.81 9.56 5.20
CA ARG A 109 -7.61 8.35 5.04
C ARG A 109 -6.70 7.16 4.69
N PRO A 110 -5.92 6.65 5.65
CA PRO A 110 -5.11 5.44 5.47
C PRO A 110 -5.99 4.19 5.38
N LEU A 111 -5.39 3.05 5.01
CA LEU A 111 -6.08 1.78 4.77
C LEU A 111 -7.05 1.41 5.90
N LYS A 112 -6.61 1.44 7.16
CA LYS A 112 -7.41 1.14 8.37
C LYS A 112 -8.68 1.99 8.51
N ARG A 113 -8.69 3.20 7.96
CA ARG A 113 -9.86 4.10 7.95
C ARG A 113 -10.69 3.96 6.67
N ALA A 114 -10.07 3.49 5.59
CA ALA A 114 -10.71 3.32 4.30
C ALA A 114 -11.57 2.05 4.23
N VAL A 115 -11.11 0.96 4.85
CA VAL A 115 -11.72 -0.38 4.77
C VAL A 115 -11.93 -0.97 6.17
N PRO A 116 -13.11 -1.55 6.48
CA PRO A 116 -13.31 -2.29 7.73
C PRO A 116 -12.57 -3.64 7.72
N ALA A 117 -12.09 -4.10 8.88
CA ALA A 117 -11.22 -5.28 9.01
C ALA A 117 -11.80 -6.62 8.48
N HIS A 118 -13.12 -6.75 8.42
CA HIS A 118 -13.77 -7.99 7.95
C HIS A 118 -14.08 -8.00 6.46
N PHE A 119 -13.74 -6.93 5.74
CA PHE A 119 -13.88 -6.88 4.28
C PHE A 119 -12.65 -7.45 3.60
N GLN A 120 -12.88 -8.11 2.46
CA GLN A 120 -11.81 -8.51 1.57
C GLN A 120 -11.38 -7.31 0.72
N TYR A 121 -10.10 -7.22 0.40
CA TYR A 121 -9.56 -6.11 -0.38
C TYR A 121 -8.24 -6.46 -1.07
N LEU A 122 -7.94 -5.72 -2.13
CA LEU A 122 -6.60 -5.57 -2.69
C LEU A 122 -6.12 -4.16 -2.39
N ALA A 123 -4.92 -4.00 -1.83
CA ALA A 123 -4.34 -2.70 -1.52
C ALA A 123 -2.97 -2.54 -2.18
N ALA A 124 -2.73 -1.36 -2.75
CA ALA A 124 -1.44 -0.91 -3.23
C ALA A 124 -1.10 0.45 -2.60
N GLU A 125 0.03 0.55 -1.90
CA GLU A 125 0.46 1.75 -1.19
C GLU A 125 1.87 2.19 -1.61
N TRP A 126 2.10 3.49 -1.71
CA TRP A 126 3.38 4.09 -2.09
C TRP A 126 3.60 5.44 -1.40
N GLY A 127 4.82 5.96 -1.54
CA GLY A 127 5.22 7.22 -0.91
C GLY A 127 5.31 7.12 0.61
N ASP A 128 5.62 8.25 1.25
CA ASP A 128 5.84 8.33 2.70
C ASP A 128 4.73 9.13 3.41
N PRO A 129 3.93 8.51 4.32
CA PRO A 129 2.92 9.23 5.11
C PRO A 129 3.49 10.43 5.86
N ALA A 130 4.76 10.36 6.28
CA ALA A 130 5.43 11.43 7.00
C ALA A 130 5.73 12.64 6.10
N ALA A 131 6.02 12.43 4.82
CA ALA A 131 6.31 13.50 3.85
C ALA A 131 5.07 14.39 3.61
N THR A 132 3.88 13.80 3.59
CA THR A 132 2.61 14.53 3.39
C THR A 132 2.16 15.31 4.63
N SER A 133 2.53 14.86 5.84
CA SER A 133 2.18 15.53 7.11
C SER A 133 2.80 16.92 7.30
N GLY A 134 3.81 17.27 6.49
CA GLY A 134 4.46 18.57 6.46
C GLY A 134 3.80 19.60 5.55
N ALA A 135 2.87 19.21 4.67
CA ALA A 135 2.28 20.10 3.66
C ALA A 135 1.11 20.96 4.17
N ASP A 136 0.55 20.66 5.35
CA ASP A 136 -0.68 21.30 5.86
C ASP A 136 -0.47 22.14 7.15
N LYS A 137 0.78 22.48 7.50
CA LYS A 137 1.12 23.20 8.75
C LYS A 137 1.81 24.56 8.60
N ASP A 138 1.75 25.22 7.44
CA ASP A 138 2.36 26.56 7.29
C ASP A 138 1.42 27.59 6.63
N LYS A 139 0.40 28.02 7.41
CA LYS A 139 -0.19 29.37 7.29
C LYS A 139 0.05 30.15 8.59
N SER A 140 1.30 30.24 9.01
CA SER A 140 1.73 31.24 9.99
C SER A 140 3.03 31.88 9.51
N LYS A 141 3.04 33.20 9.54
CA LYS A 141 4.00 34.07 8.90
C LYS A 141 5.18 34.25 9.86
N ASP A 142 6.31 33.58 9.64
CA ASP A 142 7.58 34.10 10.12
C ASP A 142 8.79 33.65 9.27
N LYS A 143 9.52 34.65 8.75
CA LYS A 143 10.71 34.45 7.92
C LYS A 143 11.92 34.31 8.83
N SER A 144 12.37 33.08 9.09
CA SER A 144 13.75 32.82 9.45
C SER A 144 14.32 31.68 8.59
N LYS A 145 15.37 32.00 7.83
CA LYS A 145 16.04 31.08 6.91
C LYS A 145 16.79 30.02 7.71
N SER A 146 16.30 28.79 7.69
CA SER A 146 17.13 27.59 7.80
C SER A 146 16.97 26.81 6.50
N SER A 147 18.09 26.38 5.92
CA SER A 147 18.11 25.56 4.70
C SER A 147 17.57 24.17 5.02
N LYS A 148 16.26 23.98 4.85
CA LYS A 148 15.62 22.67 4.93
C LYS A 148 15.80 22.00 3.57
N ALA A 149 16.60 20.93 3.52
CA ALA A 149 16.62 20.03 2.37
C ALA A 149 15.17 19.58 2.13
N GLY A 150 14.61 19.92 0.96
CA GLY A 150 13.31 19.40 0.56
C GLY A 150 13.44 17.88 0.50
N SER A 151 12.58 17.15 1.23
CA SER A 151 12.51 15.71 1.08
C SER A 151 12.02 15.44 -0.35
N ASP A 152 12.84 14.78 -1.16
CA ASP A 152 12.51 14.31 -2.52
C ASP A 152 11.54 13.10 -2.48
N ALA A 153 11.00 12.79 -1.30
CA ALA A 153 10.09 11.70 -1.07
C ALA A 153 8.71 12.01 -1.69
N ALA A 154 8.23 11.08 -2.50
CA ALA A 154 6.90 11.16 -3.10
C ALA A 154 5.81 11.29 -2.02
N PRO A 155 4.75 12.09 -2.27
CA PRO A 155 3.64 12.18 -1.35
C PRO A 155 3.01 10.79 -1.18
N TYR A 156 2.57 10.51 0.04
CA TYR A 156 1.87 9.26 0.31
C TYR A 156 0.59 9.16 -0.52
N GLY A 157 0.42 7.99 -1.12
CA GLY A 157 -0.76 7.62 -1.86
C GLY A 157 -0.97 6.12 -1.78
N GLY A 158 -2.16 5.71 -2.13
CA GLY A 158 -2.47 4.30 -2.27
C GLY A 158 -3.85 4.13 -2.84
N ILE A 159 -4.15 2.90 -3.23
CA ILE A 159 -5.39 2.53 -3.87
C ILE A 159 -5.84 1.20 -3.31
N VAL A 160 -7.13 1.13 -3.00
CA VAL A 160 -7.75 -0.07 -2.47
C VAL A 160 -8.97 -0.41 -3.30
N HIS A 161 -9.09 -1.68 -3.65
CA HIS A 161 -10.27 -2.28 -4.25
C HIS A 161 -10.91 -3.25 -3.24
N PRO A 162 -12.06 -2.87 -2.64
CA PRO A 162 -12.84 -3.80 -1.82
C PRO A 162 -13.42 -4.91 -2.69
N VAL A 163 -13.38 -6.15 -2.19
CA VAL A 163 -13.84 -7.34 -2.93
C VAL A 163 -15.14 -7.83 -2.30
N GLU A 164 -16.22 -7.86 -3.08
CA GLU A 164 -17.57 -8.15 -2.59
C GLU A 164 -18.01 -9.61 -2.78
N SER A 165 -17.34 -10.39 -3.64
CA SER A 165 -17.72 -11.79 -3.89
C SER A 165 -16.51 -12.71 -4.07
N GLU A 166 -16.61 -13.94 -3.57
CA GLU A 166 -15.56 -14.99 -3.69
C GLU A 166 -15.30 -15.45 -5.13
N GLY A 167 -16.08 -15.00 -6.11
CA GLY A 167 -15.92 -15.33 -7.53
C GLY A 167 -15.28 -14.23 -8.39
N THR A 168 -14.91 -13.08 -7.82
CA THR A 168 -14.57 -11.87 -8.61
C THR A 168 -13.08 -11.78 -8.97
N ILE A 169 -12.16 -12.48 -8.28
CA ILE A 169 -10.72 -12.38 -8.58
C ILE A 169 -10.14 -13.77 -8.86
N ASP A 170 -9.88 -14.02 -10.14
CA ASP A 170 -9.00 -15.11 -10.54
C ASP A 170 -7.56 -14.75 -10.11
N THR A 171 -7.08 -15.40 -9.04
CA THR A 171 -5.73 -15.17 -8.49
C THR A 171 -4.61 -15.65 -9.43
N ASN A 172 -4.96 -16.28 -10.56
CA ASN A 172 -4.02 -16.58 -11.64
C ASN A 172 -3.45 -15.32 -12.32
N PHE A 173 -3.97 -14.12 -12.03
CA PHE A 173 -3.42 -12.86 -12.55
C PHE A 173 -1.95 -12.60 -12.17
N CYS A 174 -1.42 -13.28 -11.15
CA CYS A 174 -0.02 -13.18 -10.73
C CYS A 174 0.87 -14.36 -11.18
N LEU A 175 0.34 -15.37 -11.88
CA LEU A 175 1.06 -16.63 -12.17
C LEU A 175 1.15 -17.00 -13.67
N GLU A 176 0.79 -16.09 -14.59
CA GLU A 176 1.04 -16.26 -16.05
C GLU A 176 2.03 -15.24 -16.62
#